data_AF-A0A9W7WIT2-F1
#
_entry.id   AF-A0A9W7WIT2-F1
#
_cell.length_a   1.000
_cell.length_b   1.000
_cell.length_c   1.000
_cell.angle_alpha   90.00
_cell.angle_beta   90.00
_cell.angle_gamma   90.00
#
_symmetry.space_group_name_H-M   'P 1'
#
loop_
_entity.id
_entity.type
_entity.pdbx_description
1 polymer ?
#
loop_
_entity_poly.entity_id
_entity_poly.type
_entity_poly.pdbx_seq_one_letter_code
_entity_poly.pdbx_strand_id
1 'polypeptide(L)'
;MLFNLKKQHLSLEGNDSPAIREMKKTLVAEIDSKWQLLSLEPSSIYLLSSALDQRFKHLEFLEKEKKDLVYIEVVCLAEHLHQQQTVWEVEELSASHGEEETAAPPPPPLHPQNSRRFQC
;
A
#
# COMPACT_ATOMS: atom_id res chain seq x y z
N MET A 1 -19.35 5.79 -3.10
CA MET A 1 -20.44 6.77 -2.94
C MET A 1 -20.59 7.69 -4.15
N LEU A 2 -19.54 8.39 -4.60
CA LEU A 2 -19.59 9.29 -5.77
C LEU A 2 -19.94 8.60 -7.10
N PHE A 3 -19.52 7.36 -7.30
CA PHE A 3 -19.88 6.59 -8.49
C PHE A 3 -21.39 6.31 -8.59
N ASN A 4 -22.06 6.03 -7.48
CA ASN A 4 -23.53 5.90 -7.45
C ASN A 4 -24.21 7.22 -7.74
N LEU A 5 -23.67 8.32 -7.21
CA LEU A 5 -24.18 9.66 -7.48
C LEU A 5 -24.12 9.97 -8.99
N LYS A 6 -23.01 9.62 -9.64
CA LYS A 6 -22.85 9.69 -11.10
C LYS A 6 -23.85 8.79 -11.86
N LYS A 7 -23.97 7.52 -11.45
CA LYS A 7 -24.76 6.51 -12.19
C LYS A 7 -26.27 6.69 -12.03
N GLN A 8 -26.75 7.05 -10.84
CA GLN A 8 -28.19 7.08 -10.51
C GLN A 8 -28.77 8.49 -10.46
N HIS A 9 -28.00 9.49 -10.00
CA HIS A 9 -28.55 10.83 -9.74
C HIS A 9 -28.15 11.87 -10.80
N LEU A 10 -27.06 11.62 -11.53
CA LEU A 10 -26.57 12.50 -12.60
C LEU A 10 -26.79 11.90 -14.00
N SER A 11 -27.56 10.81 -14.10
CA SER A 11 -28.01 10.29 -15.38
C SER A 11 -28.85 11.34 -16.11
N LEU A 12 -28.61 11.49 -17.40
CA LEU A 12 -29.41 12.37 -18.24
C LEU A 12 -30.75 11.72 -18.52
N GLU A 13 -31.83 12.41 -18.16
CA GLU A 13 -33.20 11.96 -18.38
C GLU A 13 -33.81 12.71 -19.58
N GLY A 14 -34.74 12.06 -20.28
CA GLY A 14 -35.41 12.65 -21.44
C GLY A 14 -36.16 13.95 -21.12
N ASN A 15 -36.54 14.12 -19.85
CA ASN A 15 -37.35 15.21 -19.32
C ASN A 15 -36.49 16.37 -18.80
N ASP A 16 -35.15 16.23 -18.81
CA ASP A 16 -34.25 17.24 -18.27
C ASP A 16 -34.32 18.52 -19.12
N SER A 17 -34.58 19.64 -18.44
CA SER A 17 -34.46 20.97 -19.04
C SER A 17 -33.02 21.23 -19.51
N PRO A 18 -32.80 22.15 -20.47
CA PRO A 18 -31.45 22.44 -20.97
C PRO A 18 -30.45 22.78 -19.85
N ALA A 19 -30.88 23.59 -18.88
CA ALA A 19 -30.05 23.97 -17.74
C ALA A 19 -29.70 22.78 -16.83
N ILE A 20 -30.66 21.89 -16.56
CA ILE A 20 -30.43 20.69 -15.73
C ILE A 20 -29.47 19.73 -16.44
N ARG A 21 -29.62 19.58 -17.76
CA ARG A 21 -28.75 18.74 -18.58
C ARG A 21 -27.30 19.24 -18.57
N GLU A 22 -27.11 20.55 -18.67
CA GLU A 22 -25.79 21.17 -18.61
C GLU A 22 -25.17 21.04 -17.21
N MET A 23 -25.94 21.30 -16.16
CA MET A 23 -25.51 21.11 -14.78
C MET A 23 -25.09 19.66 -14.50
N LYS A 24 -25.91 18.66 -14.88
CA LYS A 24 -25.58 17.23 -14.72
C LYS A 24 -24.28 16.87 -15.45
N LYS A 25 -24.09 17.35 -16.69
CA LYS A 25 -22.85 17.13 -17.46
C LYS A 25 -21.62 17.71 -16.77
N THR A 26 -21.70 18.96 -16.30
CA THR A 26 -20.60 19.62 -15.60
C THR A 26 -20.23 18.89 -14.31
N LEU A 27 -21.22 18.48 -13.51
CA LEU A 27 -20.99 17.71 -12.29
C LEU A 27 -20.32 16.36 -12.59
N VAL A 28 -20.74 15.67 -13.65
CA VAL A 28 -20.08 14.43 -14.08
C VAL A 28 -18.62 14.68 -14.47
N ALA A 29 -18.35 15.71 -15.26
CA ALA A 29 -17.00 16.06 -15.69
C ALA A 29 -16.08 16.43 -14.51
N GLU A 30 -16.60 17.20 -13.54
CA GLU A 30 -15.87 17.56 -12.32
C GLU A 30 -15.59 16.33 -11.45
N ILE A 31 -16.55 15.42 -11.30
CA ILE A 31 -16.36 14.17 -10.57
C ILE A 31 -15.28 13.32 -11.25
N ASP A 32 -15.33 13.19 -12.58
CA ASP A 32 -14.38 12.39 -13.34
C ASP A 32 -12.97 12.98 -13.31
N SER A 33 -12.84 14.30 -13.45
CA SER A 33 -11.57 15.00 -13.42
C SER A 33 -10.90 14.96 -12.04
N LYS A 34 -11.65 15.24 -10.97
CA LYS A 34 -11.09 15.36 -9.62
C LYS A 34 -10.88 14.01 -8.93
N TRP A 35 -11.75 13.04 -9.20
CA TRP A 35 -11.78 11.78 -8.47
C TRP A 35 -11.28 10.60 -9.29
N GLN A 36 -10.91 10.82 -10.56
CA GLN A 36 -10.41 9.80 -11.50
C GLN A 36 -11.30 8.55 -11.54
N LEU A 37 -12.63 8.74 -11.37
CA LEU A 37 -13.64 7.67 -11.36
C LEU A 37 -13.99 7.20 -12.78
N LEU A 38 -13.02 7.28 -13.70
CA LEU A 38 -13.15 6.90 -15.10
C LEU A 38 -13.29 5.37 -15.25
N SER A 39 -12.74 4.62 -14.31
CA SER A 39 -12.86 3.16 -14.23
C SER A 39 -13.05 2.71 -12.77
N LEU A 40 -13.91 1.70 -12.57
CA LEU A 40 -14.05 1.01 -11.29
C LEU A 40 -12.91 -0.02 -11.14
N GLU A 41 -11.67 0.43 -11.27
CA GLU A 41 -10.51 -0.44 -11.09
C GLU A 41 -10.35 -0.77 -9.59
N PRO A 42 -10.09 -2.05 -9.24
CA PRO A 42 -9.91 -2.47 -7.86
C PRO A 42 -8.84 -1.68 -7.09
N SER A 43 -7.87 -1.10 -7.80
CA SER A 43 -6.78 -0.27 -7.26
C SER A 43 -7.20 1.16 -6.87
N SER A 44 -8.44 1.58 -7.17
CA SER A 44 -8.93 2.90 -6.78
C SER A 44 -8.98 3.04 -5.26
N ILE A 45 -8.31 4.05 -4.70
CA ILE A 45 -8.28 4.29 -3.25
C ILE A 45 -9.68 4.44 -2.63
N TYR A 46 -10.64 4.97 -3.39
CA TYR A 46 -12.03 5.11 -2.95
C TYR A 46 -12.77 3.78 -2.88
N LEU A 47 -12.43 2.84 -3.77
CA LEU A 47 -12.96 1.50 -3.73
C LEU A 47 -12.31 0.70 -2.60
N LEU A 48 -10.98 0.75 -2.49
CA LEU A 48 -10.22 0.11 -1.40
C LEU A 48 -10.72 0.57 -0.03
N SER A 49 -10.89 1.89 0.17
CA SER A 49 -11.42 2.46 1.43
C SER A 49 -12.83 1.98 1.72
N SER A 50 -13.65 1.76 0.70
CA SER A 50 -15.02 1.27 0.88
C SER A 50 -15.07 -0.20 1.33
N ALA A 51 -14.06 -1.02 1.04
CA ALA A 51 -14.01 -2.40 1.53
C ALA A 51 -13.69 -2.47 3.04
N LEU A 52 -13.03 -1.45 3.60
CA LEU A 52 -12.66 -1.37 5.01
C LEU A 52 -13.81 -0.91 5.92
N ASP A 53 -14.75 -0.13 5.38
CA ASP A 53 -15.89 0.39 6.14
C ASP A 53 -17.11 -0.53 6.04
N GLN A 54 -17.55 -1.07 7.18
CA GLN A 54 -18.68 -2.01 7.23
C GLN A 54 -19.98 -1.45 6.65
N ARG A 55 -20.18 -0.12 6.70
CA ARG A 55 -21.38 0.54 6.16
C ARG A 55 -21.48 0.39 4.65
N PHE A 56 -20.37 0.10 3.98
CA PHE A 56 -20.32 -0.03 2.53
C PHE A 56 -20.51 -1.48 2.05
N LYS A 57 -20.46 -2.49 2.94
CA LYS A 57 -20.68 -3.91 2.58
C LYS A 57 -22.04 -4.14 1.88
N HIS A 58 -23.06 -3.41 2.31
CA HIS A 58 -24.43 -3.54 1.81
C HIS A 58 -24.73 -2.71 0.55
N LEU A 59 -23.82 -1.86 0.10
CA LEU A 59 -24.11 -0.99 -1.04
C LEU A 59 -24.00 -1.76 -2.37
N GLU A 60 -25.02 -1.69 -3.21
CA GLU A 60 -25.16 -2.44 -4.46
C GLU A 60 -24.37 -1.84 -5.65
N PHE A 61 -23.53 -0.84 -5.40
CA PHE A 61 -22.84 -0.09 -6.47
C PHE A 61 -21.75 -0.87 -7.21
N LEU A 62 -21.30 -1.98 -6.62
CA LEU A 62 -20.35 -2.91 -7.21
C LEU A 62 -20.98 -4.29 -7.29
N GLU A 63 -20.77 -4.95 -8.43
CA GLU A 63 -21.02 -6.37 -8.60
C GLU A 63 -20.20 -7.17 -7.58
N LYS A 64 -20.72 -8.33 -7.18
CA LYS A 64 -20.14 -9.14 -6.11
C LYS A 64 -18.70 -9.53 -6.42
N GLU A 65 -18.44 -9.91 -7.65
CA GLU A 65 -17.13 -10.30 -8.17
C GLU A 65 -16.12 -9.15 -8.03
N LYS A 66 -16.54 -7.91 -8.28
CA LYS A 66 -15.68 -6.73 -8.13
C LYS A 66 -15.42 -6.37 -6.66
N LYS A 67 -16.40 -6.59 -5.78
CA LYS A 67 -16.19 -6.42 -4.33
C LYS A 67 -15.13 -7.37 -3.80
N ASP A 68 -15.16 -8.62 -4.26
CA ASP A 68 -14.17 -9.63 -3.87
C ASP A 68 -12.77 -9.23 -4.35
N LEU A 69 -12.64 -8.73 -5.59
CA LEU A 69 -11.37 -8.20 -6.11
C LEU A 69 -10.83 -7.01 -5.30
N VAL A 70 -11.69 -6.05 -4.95
CA VAL A 70 -11.30 -4.90 -4.11
C VAL A 70 -10.84 -5.37 -2.73
N TYR A 71 -11.51 -6.37 -2.15
CA TYR A 71 -11.12 -6.92 -0.85
C TYR A 71 -9.76 -7.62 -0.91
N ILE A 72 -9.51 -8.44 -1.94
CA ILE A 72 -8.21 -9.08 -2.18
C ILE A 72 -7.11 -8.02 -2.26
N GLU A 73 -7.34 -6.96 -3.03
CA GLU A 73 -6.36 -5.88 -3.21
C GLU A 73 -6.03 -5.18 -1.87
N VAL A 74 -7.04 -4.95 -1.03
CA VAL A 74 -6.82 -4.40 0.34
C VAL A 74 -5.97 -5.34 1.19
N VAL A 75 -6.24 -6.65 1.15
CA VAL A 75 -5.47 -7.64 1.92
C VAL A 75 -4.02 -7.68 1.45
N CYS A 76 -3.78 -7.75 0.13
CA CYS A 76 -2.43 -7.73 -0.42
C CYS A 76 -1.68 -6.45 -0.05
N LEU A 77 -2.36 -5.29 -0.05
CA LEU A 77 -1.75 -4.03 0.36
C LEU A 77 -1.35 -4.05 1.84
N ALA A 78 -2.22 -4.57 2.71
CA ALA A 78 -1.94 -4.69 4.14
C ALA A 78 -0.76 -5.65 4.42
N GLU A 79 -0.69 -6.78 3.71
CA GLU A 79 0.41 -7.73 3.80
C GLU A 79 1.73 -7.12 3.34
N HIS A 80 1.75 -6.42 2.20
CA HIS A 80 2.95 -5.74 1.71
C HIS A 80 3.44 -4.68 2.70
N LEU A 81 2.54 -3.86 3.25
CA LEU A 81 2.90 -2.84 4.24
C LEU A 81 3.43 -3.47 5.54
N HIS A 82 2.84 -4.57 5.98
CA HIS A 82 3.30 -5.30 7.16
C HIS A 82 4.71 -5.89 6.95
N GLN A 83 4.98 -6.47 5.79
CA GLN A 83 6.30 -6.97 5.40
C GLN A 83 7.33 -5.83 5.31
N GLN A 84 6.94 -4.68 4.76
CA GLN A 84 7.81 -3.51 4.67
C GLN A 84 8.16 -2.96 6.06
N GLN A 85 7.20 -2.93 6.98
CA GLN A 85 7.41 -2.49 8.36
C GLN A 85 8.38 -3.42 9.12
N THR A 86 8.28 -4.73 8.91
CA THR A 86 9.20 -5.70 9.52
C THR A 86 10.63 -5.58 8.99
N VAL A 87 10.82 -5.20 7.72
CA VAL A 87 12.15 -4.92 7.15
C VAL A 87 12.77 -3.66 7.79
N TRP A 88 11.98 -2.61 8.01
CA TRP A 88 12.46 -1.39 8.66
C TRP A 88 12.82 -1.59 10.14
N GLU A 89 12.05 -2.37 10.90
CA GLU A 89 12.42 -2.69 12.30
C GLU A 89 13.71 -3.51 12.38
N VAL A 90 13.99 -4.39 11.41
CA VAL A 90 15.22 -5.20 11.36
C VAL A 90 16.45 -4.37 10.98
N GLU A 91 16.31 -3.36 10.10
CA GLU A 91 17.40 -2.43 9.79
C GLU A 91 17.71 -1.46 10.93
N GLU A 92 16.70 -0.92 11.64
CA GLU A 92 16.91 -0.05 12.81
C GLU A 92 17.61 -0.79 13.97
N LEU A 93 17.24 -2.04 14.23
CA LEU A 93 17.90 -2.88 15.23
C LEU A 93 19.33 -3.29 14.83
N SER A 94 19.61 -3.40 13.53
CA SER A 94 20.95 -3.70 13.02
C SER A 94 21.86 -2.47 13.00
N ALA A 95 21.31 -1.26 12.79
CA ALA A 95 22.04 0.00 12.84
C ALA A 95 22.34 0.47 14.28
N SER A 96 21.60 -0.01 15.28
CA SER A 96 21.82 0.29 16.70
C SER A 96 22.98 -0.52 17.33
N HIS A 97 23.63 -1.42 16.59
CA HIS A 97 24.78 -2.20 17.08
C HIS A 97 26.04 -1.89 16.26
N GLY A 98 26.44 -0.62 16.30
CA GLY A 98 27.61 -0.09 15.60
C GLY A 98 28.25 1.09 16.33
N GLU A 99 28.47 0.99 17.65
CA GLU A 99 29.53 1.75 18.33
C GLU A 99 30.84 1.00 18.04
N GLU A 100 31.79 1.56 17.30
CA GLU A 100 32.77 2.58 17.71
C GLU A 100 34.16 1.93 17.85
N GLU A 101 35.10 2.56 17.16
CA GLU A 101 36.56 2.55 17.34
C GLU A 101 37.44 1.40 16.81
N THR A 102 38.14 1.81 15.76
CA THR A 102 39.34 1.25 15.13
C THR A 102 40.48 1.09 16.14
N ALA A 103 40.90 -0.15 16.42
CA ALA A 103 42.22 -0.42 16.99
C ALA A 103 42.91 -1.55 16.20
N ALA A 104 44.13 -1.23 15.77
CA ALA A 104 45.04 -1.91 14.84
C ALA A 104 45.13 -3.46 14.90
N PRO A 105 45.55 -4.12 13.80
CA PRO A 105 45.76 -5.57 13.77
C PRO A 105 46.90 -5.99 14.72
N PRO A 106 46.78 -7.15 15.39
CA PRO A 106 47.84 -7.65 16.27
C PRO A 106 49.09 -8.05 15.47
N PRO A 107 50.31 -7.80 16.00
CA PRO A 107 51.55 -8.19 15.31
C PRO A 107 51.76 -9.71 15.33
N PRO A 108 52.50 -10.28 14.36
CA PRO A 108 52.70 -11.72 14.26
C PRO A 108 53.60 -12.26 15.39
N PRO A 109 53.36 -13.49 15.87
CA PRO A 109 54.16 -14.09 16.93
C PRO A 109 55.55 -14.48 16.44
N LEU A 110 56.57 -13.95 17.11
CA LEU A 110 57.97 -14.35 16.98
C LEU A 110 58.17 -15.75 17.58
N HIS A 111 58.47 -16.74 16.73
CA HIS A 111 59.05 -18.00 17.16
C HIS A 111 60.53 -17.82 17.52
N PRO A 112 60.98 -18.36 18.66
CA PRO A 112 62.29 -18.99 18.74
C PRO A 112 62.14 -20.49 18.94
N GLN A 113 62.79 -21.24 18.06
CA GLN A 113 63.11 -22.65 18.23
C GLN A 113 64.00 -22.85 19.47
N ASN A 114 63.66 -23.85 20.29
CA ASN A 114 64.63 -24.70 21.02
C ASN A 114 63.86 -25.94 21.53
N SER A 115 63.83 -27.02 20.76
CA SER A 115 64.81 -28.11 20.76
C SER A 115 64.75 -29.01 22.01
N ARG A 116 64.05 -30.13 21.84
CA ARG A 116 64.29 -31.51 22.36
C ARG A 116 64.49 -31.67 23.88
N ARG A 117 63.53 -32.29 24.59
CA ARG A 117 63.37 -33.75 24.80
C ARG A 117 64.59 -34.38 25.48
N PHE A 118 64.46 -34.80 26.74
CA PHE A 118 64.87 -36.13 27.24
C PHE A 118 64.20 -36.43 28.59
N GLN A 119 63.54 -37.59 28.65
CA GLN A 119 63.22 -38.37 29.85
C GLN A 119 64.39 -39.34 30.09
N CYS A 120 64.67 -39.64 31.37
CA CYS A 120 65.50 -40.73 31.93
C CYS A 120 66.92 -40.92 31.40
#